data_AF-A0A9E4BHA4-F1
#
_entry.id   AF-A0A9E4BHA4-F1
#
_cell.length_a   1.000
_cell.length_b   1.000
_cell.length_c   1.000
_cell.angle_alpha   90.00
_cell.angle_beta   90.00
_cell.angle_gamma   90.00
#
_symmetry.space_group_name_H-M   'P 1'
#
loop_
_entity.id
_entity.type
_entity.pdbx_description
1 polymer ?
#
loop_
_entity_poly.entity_id
_entity_poly.type
_entity_poly.pdbx_seq_one_letter_code
_entity_poly.pdbx_strand_id
1 'polypeptide(L)' 'REVVVSFVAHYNHKRYHASIGYIAPVNKLCGREQIIFRERKRKLAQAKCLRAQLRAVKPIAHL' A
#
# COMPACT_ATOMS: atom_id res chain seq x y z
N ARG A 1 -1.73 29.21 -15.56
CA ARG A 1 -1.25 28.92 -14.18
C ARG A 1 -1.90 27.67 -13.57
N GLU A 2 -3.11 27.29 -13.97
CA GLU A 2 -3.84 26.14 -13.43
C GLU A 2 -3.13 24.78 -13.63
N VAL A 3 -2.48 24.57 -14.78
CA VAL A 3 -1.76 23.32 -15.08
C VAL A 3 -0.71 23.00 -14.01
N VAL A 4 0.07 24.01 -13.60
CA VAL A 4 1.11 23.84 -12.56
C VAL A 4 0.47 23.51 -11.21
N VAL A 5 -0.60 24.20 -10.84
CA VAL A 5 -1.31 23.96 -9.58
C VAL A 5 -1.86 22.53 -9.53
N SER A 6 -2.52 22.10 -10.59
CA SER A 6 -3.05 20.74 -10.73
C SER A 6 -1.95 19.68 -10.66
N PHE A 7 -0.84 19.91 -11.38
CA PHE A 7 0.31 19.02 -11.35
C PHE A 7 0.89 18.87 -9.94
N VAL A 8 1.14 19.98 -9.24
CA VAL A 8 1.70 19.96 -7.88
C VAL A 8 0.76 19.27 -6.90
N ALA A 9 -0.54 19.56 -6.99
CA ALA A 9 -1.54 18.92 -6.13
C ALA A 9 -1.58 17.40 -6.35
N HIS A 10 -1.59 16.94 -7.61
CA HIS A 10 -1.55 15.52 -7.94
C HIS A 10 -0.26 14.86 -7.45
N TYR A 11 0.89 15.48 -7.72
CA TYR A 11 2.20 14.95 -7.36
C TYR A 11 2.32 14.75 -5.84
N ASN A 12 1.92 15.75 -5.05
CA ASN A 12 2.07 15.71 -3.59
C ASN A 12 1.06 14.81 -2.89
N HIS A 13 -0.19 14.76 -3.37
CA HIS A 13 -1.29 14.12 -2.64
C HIS A 13 -1.76 12.78 -3.22
N LYS A 14 -1.49 12.49 -4.50
CA LYS A 14 -2.04 11.31 -5.18
C LYS A 14 -0.97 10.33 -5.65
N ARG A 15 0.15 10.82 -6.19
CA ARG A 15 1.20 9.95 -6.76
C ARG A 15 1.96 9.20 -5.67
N TYR A 16 2.07 7.88 -5.79
CA TYR A 16 3.01 7.09 -5.00
C TYR A 16 4.40 7.12 -5.65
N HIS A 17 5.45 7.25 -4.82
CA HIS A 17 6.82 7.38 -5.33
C HIS A 17 7.73 6.29 -4.76
N ALA A 18 8.45 5.57 -5.64
CA ALA A 18 9.24 4.40 -5.27
C ALA A 18 10.40 4.73 -4.31
N SER A 19 11.10 5.84 -4.53
CA SER A 19 12.23 6.27 -3.68
C SER A 19 11.86 6.56 -2.21
N ILE A 20 10.57 6.76 -1.90
CA ILE A 20 10.06 6.96 -0.54
C ILE A 20 9.16 5.81 -0.09
N GLY A 21 9.35 4.62 -0.64
CA GLY A 21 8.63 3.41 -0.20
C GLY A 21 7.18 3.37 -0.69
N TYR A 22 6.90 3.93 -1.86
CA TYR A 22 5.56 3.98 -2.46
C TYR A 22 4.52 4.64 -1.53
N ILE A 23 4.87 5.77 -0.91
CA ILE A 23 3.92 6.66 -0.23
C ILE A 23 3.81 7.97 -1.01
N ALA A 24 2.69 8.70 -0.81
CA ALA A 24 2.53 10.02 -1.40
C ALA A 24 3.48 11.02 -0.71
N PRO A 25 4.09 11.97 -1.42
CA PRO A 25 5.04 12.93 -0.85
C PRO A 25 4.53 13.64 0.39
N VAL A 26 3.25 14.06 0.42
CA VAL A 26 2.64 14.71 1.60
C VAL A 26 2.74 13.86 2.86
N ASN A 27 2.63 12.53 2.74
CA ASN A 27 2.70 11.64 3.90
C ASN A 27 4.13 11.52 4.45
N LYS A 28 5.13 11.59 3.58
CA LYS A 28 6.54 11.63 3.98
C LYS A 28 6.85 12.94 4.69
N LEU A 29 6.41 14.07 4.12
CA LEU A 29 6.57 15.40 4.70
C LEU A 29 5.88 15.55 6.07
N CYS A 30 4.70 14.94 6.25
CA CYS A 30 4.01 14.88 7.54
C CYS A 30 4.54 13.79 8.49
N GLY A 31 5.64 13.10 8.18
CA GLY A 31 6.23 12.06 9.05
C GLY A 31 5.37 10.80 9.24
N ARG A 32 4.35 10.57 8.40
CA ARG A 32 3.37 9.47 8.57
C ARG A 32 3.85 8.11 8.05
N GLU A 33 5.07 8.04 7.53
CA GLU A 33 5.57 6.87 6.83
C GLU A 33 5.58 5.59 7.69
N GLN A 34 5.99 5.69 8.95
CA GLN A 34 6.11 4.53 9.83
C GLN A 34 4.75 3.90 10.12
N ILE A 35 3.72 4.74 10.31
CA ILE A 35 2.34 4.31 10.54
C ILE A 35 1.81 3.60 9.29
N ILE A 36 2.02 4.18 8.09
CA ILE A 36 1.60 3.60 6.82
C ILE A 36 2.28 2.24 6.59
N PHE A 37 3.59 2.14 6.83
CA PHE A 37 4.32 0.89 6.66
C PHE A 37 3.89 -0.18 7.65
N ARG A 38 3.60 0.19 8.91
CA ARG A 38 3.07 -0.73 9.92
C ARG A 38 1.72 -1.31 9.48
N GLU A 39 0.80 -0.46 9.04
CA GLU A 39 -0.51 -0.88 8.57
C GLU A 39 -0.43 -1.75 7.31
N ARG A 40 0.46 -1.42 6.37
CA ARG A 40 0.69 -2.25 5.18
C ARG A 40 1.24 -3.63 5.55
N LYS A 41 2.22 -3.72 6.46
CA LYS A 41 2.73 -5.00 6.97
C LYS A 41 1.62 -5.82 7.62
N ARG A 42 0.79 -5.20 8.47
CA ARG A 42 -0.35 -5.85 9.12
C ARG A 42 -1.32 -6.47 8.10
N LYS A 43 -1.76 -5.69 7.12
CA LYS A 43 -2.67 -6.15 6.05
C LYS A 43 -2.06 -7.28 5.22
N LEU A 44 -0.77 -7.18 4.89
CA LEU A 44 -0.08 -8.21 4.13
C LEU A 44 0.02 -9.53 4.92
N ALA A 45 0.32 -9.47 6.22
CA ALA A 45 0.37 -10.64 7.08
C ALA A 45 -1.00 -11.32 7.19
N GLN A 46 -2.08 -10.54 7.37
CA GLN A 46 -3.45 -11.05 7.39
C GLN A 46 -3.80 -11.77 6.07
N ALA A 47 -3.50 -11.15 4.93
CA ALA A 47 -3.75 -11.76 3.62
C ALA A 47 -2.93 -13.06 3.42
N LYS A 48 -1.69 -13.12 3.91
CA LYS A 48 -0.87 -14.34 3.89
C LYS A 48 -1.50 -15.46 4.71
N CYS A 49 -1.96 -15.16 5.93
CA CYS A 49 -2.65 -16.12 6.79
C CYS A 49 -3.92 -16.68 6.12
N LEU A 50 -4.78 -15.80 5.59
CA LEU A 50 -5.99 -16.21 4.89
C LEU A 50 -5.70 -17.12 3.69
N ARG A 51 -4.70 -16.79 2.87
CA ARG A 51 -4.30 -17.64 1.75
C ARG A 51 -3.78 -19.01 2.20
N ALA A 52 -3.07 -19.07 3.32
CA ALA A 52 -2.60 -20.34 3.88
C ALA A 52 -3.78 -21.21 4.35
N GLN A 53 -4.77 -20.63 5.04
CA GLN A 53 -5.99 -21.31 5.45
C GLN A 53 -6.77 -21.87 4.25
N LEU A 54 -7.00 -21.05 3.22
CA LEU A 54 -7.70 -21.49 1.99
C LEU A 54 -6.97 -22.63 1.27
N ARG A 55 -5.63 -22.65 1.30
CA ARG A 55 -4.83 -23.75 0.73
C ARG A 55 -4.92 -25.02 1.57
N ALA A 56 -4.90 -24.91 2.90
CA ALA A 56 -5.03 -26.05 3.80
C ALA A 56 -6.44 -26.68 3.76
N VAL A 57 -7.46 -25.88 3.45
CA VAL A 57 -8.86 -26.33 3.33
C VAL A 57 -9.18 -26.86 1.93
N LYS A 58 -8.27 -26.74 0.94
CA LYS A 58 -8.51 -27.23 -0.42
C LYS A 58 -8.76 -28.75 -0.36
N PRO A 59 -9.97 -29.26 -0.67
CA PRO A 59 -10.20 -30.69 -0.69
C PRO A 59 -9.36 -31.30 -1.80
N ILE A 60 -8.97 -32.56 -1.60
CA ILE A 60 -8.42 -33.42 -2.66
C ILE A 60 -9.48 -33.47 -3.76
N ALA A 61 -9.33 -32.62 -4.77
CA ALA A 61 -10.09 -32.75 -6.00
C ALA A 61 -9.32 -33.72 -6.89
N HIS A 62 -10.03 -34.78 -7.32
CA HIS A 62 -9.62 -35.91 -8.17
C HIS A 62 -9.20 -37.19 -7.42
N LEU A 63 -10.21 -37.93 -6.96
CA LEU A 63 -10.35 -39.36 -7.28
C LEU A 63 -11.42 -39.46 -8.37
#